data_AF-A0A948CB43-F1
#
_entry.id   AF-A0A948CB43-F1
#
_cell.length_a   1.000
_cell.length_b   1.000
_cell.length_c   1.000
_cell.angle_alpha   90.00
_cell.angle_beta   90.00
_cell.angle_gamma   90.00
#
_symmetry.space_group_name_H-M   'P 1'
#
loop_
_entity.id
_entity.type
_entity.pdbx_description
1 polymer ?
#
loop_
_entity_poly.entity_id
_entity_poly.type
_entity_poly.pdbx_seq_one_letter_code
_entity_poly.pdbx_strand_id
1 'polypeptide(L)'
;MNRSLLSKQINREQIDSLKNDTKALLSFLHDQNDGTIVYVLEKLGRLENGYSKQPLLNLLNNNNETIRSLAIKNLAKIGDVSLLDTFVNFAKQDGSTEVRRESVSAIGRLRNEKTIPTLIKLLADKDPKVVMQAIRGLLVFSNNNQVKKELAKLINHPNELIKEVIGKEINGVSYSSKNNGKHDEFPIYLKNTIVQGDVVEALSYVPDESVHLTFTSPPYYNARDYSIYQSYDEYLKFLEDVFKEVHRVTKEGRFFVLNTSPIIIPRISRAHSSKRYPIPYDIHPILIKMGWEFIDDIVWVKPEASVKNRNAGFLQHRKPLGYKPNAISEMLMVYRKKTNKLIDWNIQQYDWGKVKRSKVLDKYETTNVWHISPTFDRIHSAVFPIELCNRVIKYYSFVDDLVFDPFAGSGTLGMAAVSLNRYFFLTEKEPKYISRMKEDLIKKNDLFNSKDRQSNFVDINNFIALTKGKI
;
A
#
# COMPACT_ATOMS: atom_id res chain seq x y z
N MET A 1 -20.68 11.16 19.45
CA MET A 1 -22.07 10.67 19.50
C MET A 1 -22.23 9.52 18.52
N ASN A 2 -22.88 8.41 18.89
CA ASN A 2 -23.04 7.23 18.03
C ASN A 2 -24.01 7.52 16.87
N ARG A 3 -23.62 7.26 15.62
CA ARG A 3 -24.47 7.48 14.42
C ARG A 3 -25.82 6.76 14.51
N SER A 4 -25.89 5.63 15.22
CA SER A 4 -27.14 4.87 15.42
C SER A 4 -28.14 5.56 16.37
N LEU A 5 -27.66 6.45 17.26
CA LEU A 5 -28.52 7.23 18.15
C LEU A 5 -29.13 8.44 17.41
N LEU A 6 -28.33 9.11 16.56
CA LEU A 6 -28.80 10.23 15.74
C LEU A 6 -29.81 9.78 14.67
N SER A 7 -29.61 8.61 14.06
CA SER A 7 -30.57 8.04 13.09
C SER A 7 -31.93 7.67 13.70
N LYS A 8 -32.03 7.54 15.04
CA LYS A 8 -33.31 7.35 15.75
C LYS A 8 -34.06 8.67 15.99
N GLN A 9 -33.35 9.81 15.96
CA GLN A 9 -33.93 11.13 16.17
C GLN A 9 -34.34 11.78 14.84
N ILE A 10 -33.56 11.60 13.79
CA ILE A 10 -33.86 12.11 12.44
C ILE A 10 -33.59 11.07 11.35
N ASN A 11 -34.62 10.78 10.55
CA ASN A 11 -34.55 9.86 9.43
C ASN A 11 -34.35 10.60 8.09
N ARG A 12 -34.17 9.83 7.00
CA ARG A 12 -33.89 10.38 5.67
C ARG A 12 -35.08 11.15 5.08
N GLU A 13 -36.30 10.69 5.32
CA GLU A 13 -37.54 11.34 4.84
C GLU A 13 -37.72 12.72 5.47
N GLN A 14 -37.42 12.87 6.77
CA GLN A 14 -37.44 14.15 7.46
C GLN A 14 -36.39 15.11 6.88
N ILE A 15 -35.19 14.62 6.56
CA ILE A 15 -34.15 15.45 5.91
C ILE A 15 -34.59 15.87 4.51
N ASP A 16 -35.20 14.97 3.73
CA ASP A 16 -35.74 15.28 2.42
C ASP A 16 -36.88 16.32 2.50
N SER A 17 -37.69 16.29 3.57
CA SER A 17 -38.68 17.34 3.84
C SER A 17 -38.03 18.69 4.18
N LEU A 18 -37.02 18.72 5.04
CA LEU A 18 -36.30 19.96 5.40
C LEU A 18 -35.58 20.57 4.19
N LYS A 19 -35.05 19.73 3.31
CA LYS A 19 -34.34 20.12 2.10
C LYS A 19 -35.20 20.98 1.17
N ASN A 20 -36.50 20.73 1.11
CA ASN A 20 -37.42 21.40 0.20
C ASN A 20 -38.15 22.61 0.83
N ASP A 21 -37.94 22.85 2.13
CA ASP A 21 -38.55 23.97 2.85
C ASP A 21 -37.49 24.76 3.63
N THR A 22 -37.12 25.93 3.08
CA THR A 22 -36.15 26.83 3.72
C THR A 22 -36.56 27.24 5.13
N LYS A 23 -37.85 27.52 5.37
CA LYS A 23 -38.31 27.97 6.70
C LYS A 23 -38.22 26.83 7.69
N ALA A 24 -38.60 25.62 7.27
CA ALA A 24 -38.46 24.43 8.09
C ALA A 24 -36.98 24.14 8.40
N LEU A 25 -36.07 24.22 7.42
CA LEU A 25 -34.65 24.03 7.70
C LEU A 25 -34.09 25.10 8.64
N LEU A 26 -34.45 26.37 8.44
CA LEU A 26 -34.01 27.46 9.32
C LEU A 26 -34.46 27.24 10.76
N SER A 27 -35.75 26.97 10.96
CA SER A 27 -36.32 26.71 12.28
C SER A 27 -35.71 25.46 12.91
N PHE A 28 -35.52 24.42 12.11
CA PHE A 28 -34.95 23.18 12.58
C PHE A 28 -33.51 23.39 13.07
N LEU A 29 -32.67 24.10 12.33
CA LEU A 29 -31.26 24.27 12.68
C LEU A 29 -31.01 25.16 13.92
N HIS A 30 -31.95 26.06 14.26
CA HIS A 30 -31.77 27.03 15.34
C HIS A 30 -31.64 26.37 16.72
N ASP A 31 -32.40 25.31 16.98
CA ASP A 31 -32.54 24.71 18.33
C ASP A 31 -31.84 23.35 18.46
N GLN A 32 -30.86 23.07 17.61
CA GLN A 32 -30.21 21.75 17.55
C GLN A 32 -28.78 21.79 18.03
N ASN A 33 -28.34 20.68 18.64
CA ASN A 33 -26.94 20.49 18.98
C ASN A 33 -26.08 20.27 17.73
N ASP A 34 -24.78 20.52 17.86
CA ASP A 34 -23.82 20.40 16.77
C ASP A 34 -23.85 19.03 16.07
N GLY A 35 -24.01 17.93 16.83
CA GLY A 35 -24.03 16.58 16.30
C GLY A 35 -25.21 16.35 15.34
N THR A 36 -26.39 16.86 15.69
CA THR A 36 -27.56 16.81 14.83
C THR A 36 -27.39 17.68 13.59
N ILE A 37 -26.86 18.90 13.74
CA ILE A 37 -26.61 19.81 12.61
C ILE A 37 -25.64 19.16 11.61
N VAL A 38 -24.52 18.60 12.10
CA VAL A 38 -23.54 17.89 11.26
C VAL A 38 -24.20 16.74 10.50
N TYR A 39 -24.98 15.91 11.20
CA TYR A 39 -25.68 14.77 10.58
C TYR A 39 -26.63 15.22 9.46
N VAL A 40 -27.43 16.28 9.68
CA VAL A 40 -28.34 16.82 8.67
C VAL A 40 -27.55 17.37 7.48
N LEU A 41 -26.51 18.18 7.70
CA LEU A 41 -25.72 18.77 6.62
C LEU A 41 -24.94 17.74 5.79
N GLU A 42 -24.51 16.63 6.39
CA GLU A 42 -23.90 15.50 5.68
C GLU A 42 -24.88 14.84 4.68
N LYS A 43 -26.18 14.91 4.97
CA LYS A 43 -27.25 14.19 4.26
C LYS A 43 -28.15 15.08 3.40
N LEU A 44 -28.10 16.40 3.57
CA LEU A 44 -28.98 17.39 2.91
C LEU A 44 -29.00 17.31 1.38
N GLY A 45 -27.93 16.79 0.75
CA GLY A 45 -27.89 16.58 -0.70
C GLY A 45 -27.75 17.89 -1.49
N ARG A 46 -28.36 17.97 -2.69
CA ARG A 46 -28.36 19.16 -3.57
C ARG A 46 -29.69 19.91 -3.38
N LEU A 47 -29.62 21.20 -3.04
CA LEU A 47 -30.79 22.07 -2.86
C LEU A 47 -31.41 22.46 -4.20
N GLU A 48 -32.73 22.68 -4.22
CA GLU A 48 -33.50 23.02 -5.43
C GLU A 48 -33.28 24.47 -5.89
N ASN A 49 -33.61 24.76 -7.15
CA ASN A 49 -33.49 26.09 -7.73
C ASN A 49 -34.48 27.05 -7.03
N GLY A 50 -33.98 28.17 -6.49
CA GLY A 50 -34.78 29.14 -5.73
C GLY A 50 -34.73 28.94 -4.20
N TYR A 51 -34.04 27.91 -3.71
CA TYR A 51 -33.81 27.72 -2.28
C TYR A 51 -33.10 28.92 -1.66
N SER A 52 -33.66 29.47 -0.57
CA SER A 52 -33.00 30.59 0.11
C SER A 52 -31.77 30.11 0.86
N LYS A 53 -30.64 30.74 0.60
CA LYS A 53 -29.32 30.37 1.13
C LYS A 53 -29.16 30.72 2.62
N GLN A 54 -30.07 31.54 3.15
CA GLN A 54 -29.97 32.14 4.48
C GLN A 54 -29.72 31.13 5.62
N PRO A 55 -30.39 29.96 5.67
CA PRO A 55 -30.13 28.99 6.74
C PRO A 55 -28.69 28.52 6.76
N LEU A 56 -28.10 28.30 5.57
CA LEU A 56 -26.71 27.87 5.46
C LEU A 56 -25.72 29.02 5.69
N LEU A 57 -26.05 30.25 5.26
CA LEU A 57 -25.23 31.43 5.54
C LEU A 57 -25.12 31.70 7.04
N ASN A 58 -26.20 31.53 7.80
CA ASN A 58 -26.18 31.69 9.27
C ASN A 58 -25.19 30.73 9.94
N LEU A 59 -25.09 29.49 9.43
CA LEU A 59 -24.18 28.48 9.96
C LEU A 59 -22.70 28.79 9.74
N LEU A 60 -22.36 29.74 8.86
CA LEU A 60 -20.97 30.16 8.64
C LEU A 60 -20.37 30.90 9.84
N ASN A 61 -21.18 31.41 10.76
CA ASN A 61 -20.73 32.06 11.98
C ASN A 61 -20.66 31.10 13.18
N ASN A 62 -20.89 29.80 12.96
CA ASN A 62 -20.89 28.81 14.04
C ASN A 62 -19.45 28.56 14.54
N ASN A 63 -19.28 28.36 15.86
CA ASN A 63 -17.97 28.06 16.46
C ASN A 63 -17.40 26.71 16.00
N ASN A 64 -18.26 25.76 15.63
CA ASN A 64 -17.88 24.45 15.14
C ASN A 64 -17.44 24.49 13.67
N GLU A 65 -16.15 24.19 13.44
CA GLU A 65 -15.55 24.18 12.10
C GLU A 65 -16.15 23.15 11.14
N THR A 66 -16.63 22.01 11.65
CA THR A 66 -17.29 20.99 10.82
C THR A 66 -18.61 21.54 10.27
N ILE A 67 -19.37 22.27 11.09
CA ILE A 67 -20.62 22.92 10.67
C ILE A 67 -20.33 23.99 9.62
N ARG A 68 -19.35 24.88 9.86
CA ARG A 68 -18.95 25.90 8.87
C ARG A 68 -18.54 25.27 7.54
N SER A 69 -17.68 24.25 7.59
CA SER A 69 -17.20 23.51 6.40
C SER A 69 -18.35 22.86 5.62
N LEU A 70 -19.26 22.18 6.31
CA LEU A 70 -20.43 21.55 5.68
C LEU A 70 -21.44 22.58 5.14
N ALA A 71 -21.60 23.73 5.79
CA ALA A 71 -22.42 24.82 5.30
C ALA A 71 -21.86 25.37 3.98
N ILE A 72 -20.55 25.64 3.90
CA ILE A 72 -19.86 26.03 2.66
C ILE A 72 -20.03 24.96 1.58
N LYS A 73 -19.84 23.69 1.93
CA LYS A 73 -20.01 22.56 0.99
C LYS A 73 -21.42 22.53 0.40
N ASN A 74 -22.46 22.75 1.21
CA ASN A 74 -23.84 22.75 0.74
C ASN A 74 -24.19 24.01 -0.06
N LEU A 75 -23.70 25.19 0.34
CA LEU A 75 -23.81 26.43 -0.44
C LEU A 75 -23.16 26.29 -1.83
N ALA A 76 -21.99 25.65 -1.90
CA ALA A 76 -21.27 25.42 -3.16
C ALA A 76 -22.05 24.56 -4.17
N LYS A 77 -22.93 23.67 -3.70
CA LYS A 77 -23.76 22.81 -4.59
C LYS A 77 -24.85 23.59 -5.33
N ILE A 78 -25.18 24.79 -4.85
CA ILE A 78 -26.15 25.69 -5.49
C ILE A 78 -25.56 26.25 -6.79
N GLY A 79 -24.24 26.43 -6.85
CA GLY A 79 -23.55 26.95 -8.04
C GLY A 79 -23.74 28.45 -8.27
N ASP A 80 -24.16 29.18 -7.23
CA ASP A 80 -24.42 30.62 -7.36
C ASP A 80 -23.13 31.44 -7.22
N VAL A 81 -22.74 32.09 -8.31
CA VAL A 81 -21.53 32.92 -8.41
C VAL A 81 -21.56 34.14 -7.47
N SER A 82 -22.73 34.61 -7.05
CA SER A 82 -22.84 35.68 -6.04
C SER A 82 -22.22 35.32 -4.69
N LEU A 83 -22.01 34.02 -4.40
CA LEU A 83 -21.36 33.54 -3.19
C LEU A 83 -19.82 33.55 -3.26
N LEU A 84 -19.24 33.95 -4.39
CA LEU A 84 -17.79 33.95 -4.58
C LEU A 84 -17.08 34.72 -3.45
N ASP A 85 -17.49 35.94 -3.15
CA ASP A 85 -16.85 36.76 -2.12
C ASP A 85 -16.97 36.14 -0.74
N THR A 86 -18.10 35.49 -0.44
CA THR A 86 -18.28 34.70 0.78
C THR A 86 -17.22 33.60 0.86
N PHE A 87 -17.07 32.80 -0.20
CA PHE A 87 -16.07 31.73 -0.20
C PHE A 87 -14.63 32.27 -0.15
N VAL A 88 -14.33 33.38 -0.82
CA VAL A 88 -13.00 34.02 -0.75
C VAL A 88 -12.67 34.46 0.68
N ASN A 89 -13.65 35.02 1.40
CA ASN A 89 -13.47 35.46 2.77
C ASN A 89 -13.05 34.29 3.68
N PHE A 90 -13.83 33.20 3.66
CA PHE A 90 -13.54 32.01 4.46
C PHE A 90 -12.27 31.29 4.02
N ALA A 91 -11.96 31.26 2.72
CA ALA A 91 -10.70 30.71 2.21
C ALA A 91 -9.46 31.42 2.78
N LYS A 92 -9.54 32.73 3.07
CA LYS A 92 -8.41 33.54 3.54
C LYS A 92 -8.32 33.67 5.05
N GLN A 93 -9.47 33.78 5.73
CA GLN A 93 -9.52 34.25 7.11
C GLN A 93 -9.86 33.16 8.13
N ASP A 94 -10.51 32.06 7.72
CA ASP A 94 -10.93 31.05 8.70
C ASP A 94 -9.71 30.36 9.34
N GLY A 95 -9.72 30.24 10.66
CA GLY A 95 -8.65 29.57 11.41
C GLY A 95 -8.53 28.08 11.07
N SER A 96 -9.62 27.44 10.68
CA SER A 96 -9.66 26.02 10.36
C SER A 96 -9.21 25.74 8.93
N THR A 97 -8.20 24.89 8.79
CA THR A 97 -7.74 24.39 7.49
C THR A 97 -8.86 23.70 6.70
N GLU A 98 -9.77 22.99 7.38
CA GLU A 98 -10.84 22.27 6.70
C GLU A 98 -11.84 23.23 6.04
N VAL A 99 -12.21 24.30 6.75
CA VAL A 99 -13.09 25.35 6.25
C VAL A 99 -12.42 26.11 5.11
N ARG A 100 -11.15 26.51 5.26
CA ARG A 100 -10.39 27.16 4.18
C ARG A 100 -10.35 26.29 2.93
N ARG A 101 -9.97 25.01 3.08
CA ARG A 101 -9.92 24.04 1.97
C ARG A 101 -11.29 23.88 1.30
N GLU A 102 -12.36 23.68 2.04
CA GLU A 102 -13.70 23.53 1.45
C GLU A 102 -14.17 24.82 0.76
N SER A 103 -13.76 26.00 1.26
CA SER A 103 -14.00 27.28 0.60
C SER A 103 -13.28 27.38 -0.75
N VAL A 104 -12.02 26.96 -0.83
CA VAL A 104 -11.29 26.88 -2.11
C VAL A 104 -11.94 25.88 -3.07
N SER A 105 -12.41 24.75 -2.54
CA SER A 105 -13.19 23.77 -3.31
C SER A 105 -14.48 24.39 -3.86
N ALA A 106 -15.19 25.17 -3.05
CA ALA A 106 -16.41 25.89 -3.44
C ALA A 106 -16.13 26.90 -4.56
N ILE A 107 -15.05 27.68 -4.45
CA ILE A 107 -14.59 28.61 -5.50
C ILE A 107 -14.38 27.86 -6.83
N GLY A 108 -13.64 26.74 -6.81
CA GLY A 108 -13.41 25.93 -8.02
C GLY A 108 -14.68 25.31 -8.61
N ARG A 109 -15.64 24.91 -7.76
CA ARG A 109 -16.94 24.34 -8.19
C ARG A 109 -17.84 25.33 -8.92
N LEU A 110 -17.64 26.64 -8.74
CA LEU A 110 -18.38 27.66 -9.50
C LEU A 110 -18.04 27.62 -11.00
N ARG A 111 -16.89 27.03 -11.39
CA ARG A 111 -16.45 26.89 -12.79
C ARG A 111 -16.53 28.20 -13.60
N ASN A 112 -16.29 29.32 -12.95
CA ASN A 112 -16.33 30.65 -13.55
C ASN A 112 -14.91 31.23 -13.67
N GLU A 113 -14.54 31.76 -14.82
CA GLU A 113 -13.20 32.31 -15.05
C GLU A 113 -12.83 33.46 -14.10
N LYS A 114 -13.81 34.19 -13.56
CA LYS A 114 -13.59 35.22 -12.52
C LYS A 114 -12.92 34.66 -11.25
N THR A 115 -12.96 33.35 -11.04
CA THR A 115 -12.34 32.69 -9.89
C THR A 115 -10.83 32.46 -10.05
N ILE A 116 -10.31 32.47 -11.29
CA ILE A 116 -8.91 32.15 -11.61
C ILE A 116 -7.92 33.02 -10.81
N PRO A 117 -8.04 34.36 -10.75
CA PRO A 117 -7.10 35.19 -10.00
C PRO A 117 -7.07 34.85 -8.51
N THR A 118 -8.22 34.48 -7.93
CA THR A 118 -8.33 34.09 -6.53
C THR A 118 -7.67 32.74 -6.29
N LEU A 119 -7.93 31.74 -7.15
CA LEU A 119 -7.32 30.42 -7.04
C LEU A 119 -5.79 30.48 -7.21
N ILE A 120 -5.28 31.32 -8.11
CA ILE A 120 -3.83 31.57 -8.27
C ILE A 120 -3.24 32.13 -6.97
N LYS A 121 -3.88 33.12 -6.34
CA LYS A 121 -3.39 33.69 -5.06
C LYS A 121 -3.32 32.63 -3.96
N LEU A 122 -4.27 31.69 -3.94
CA LEU A 122 -4.32 30.60 -2.96
C LEU A 122 -3.25 29.51 -3.18
N LEU A 123 -2.51 29.53 -4.29
CA LEU A 123 -1.34 28.66 -4.47
C LEU A 123 -0.18 29.02 -3.52
N ALA A 124 -0.18 30.22 -2.94
CA ALA A 124 0.82 30.67 -1.98
C ALA A 124 0.41 30.44 -0.51
N ASP A 125 -0.69 29.71 -0.26
CA ASP A 125 -1.11 29.39 1.11
C ASP A 125 -0.06 28.52 1.81
N LYS A 126 0.11 28.74 3.12
CA LYS A 126 1.06 27.97 3.95
C LYS A 126 0.63 26.51 4.14
N ASP A 127 -0.66 26.21 3.97
CA ASP A 127 -1.22 24.89 4.15
C ASP A 127 -1.28 24.12 2.82
N PRO A 128 -0.51 23.01 2.68
CA PRO A 128 -0.51 22.22 1.44
C PRO A 128 -1.88 21.68 1.04
N LYS A 129 -2.82 21.47 1.98
CA LYS A 129 -4.18 21.02 1.66
C LYS A 129 -4.96 22.10 0.92
N VAL A 130 -4.76 23.37 1.27
CA VAL A 130 -5.38 24.52 0.62
C VAL A 130 -4.77 24.71 -0.77
N VAL A 131 -3.43 24.68 -0.88
CA VAL A 131 -2.72 24.77 -2.16
C VAL A 131 -3.15 23.64 -3.11
N MET A 132 -3.19 22.39 -2.64
CA MET A 132 -3.65 21.26 -3.44
C MET A 132 -5.10 21.43 -3.93
N GLN A 133 -5.96 22.00 -3.11
CA GLN A 133 -7.35 22.27 -3.50
C GLN A 133 -7.44 23.42 -4.51
N ALA A 134 -6.56 24.42 -4.43
CA ALA A 134 -6.45 25.48 -5.43
C ALA A 134 -5.94 24.94 -6.77
N ILE A 135 -4.92 24.06 -6.76
CA ILE A 135 -4.45 23.33 -7.95
C ILE A 135 -5.62 22.59 -8.61
N ARG A 136 -6.38 21.80 -7.84
CA ARG A 136 -7.58 21.09 -8.36
C ARG A 136 -8.62 22.03 -8.97
N GLY A 137 -8.87 23.18 -8.35
CA GLY A 137 -9.78 24.19 -8.88
C GLY A 137 -9.29 24.78 -10.20
N LEU A 138 -7.98 25.03 -10.31
CA LEU A 138 -7.34 25.57 -11.51
C LEU A 138 -7.29 24.58 -12.66
N LEU A 139 -7.12 23.28 -12.39
CA LEU A 139 -7.09 22.24 -13.43
C LEU A 139 -8.39 22.15 -14.25
N VAL A 140 -9.51 22.65 -13.73
CA VAL A 140 -10.76 22.81 -14.50
C VAL A 140 -10.57 23.77 -15.68
N PHE A 141 -9.66 24.73 -15.54
CA PHE A 141 -9.31 25.74 -16.55
C PHE A 141 -7.95 25.43 -17.20
N SER A 142 -7.60 24.14 -17.35
CA SER A 142 -6.29 23.71 -17.86
C SER A 142 -5.94 24.25 -19.25
N ASN A 143 -6.94 24.63 -20.06
CA ASN A 143 -6.72 25.25 -21.38
C ASN A 143 -6.27 26.73 -21.29
N ASN A 144 -6.41 27.39 -20.15
CA ASN A 144 -6.04 28.78 -19.96
C ASN A 144 -4.50 28.92 -19.82
N ASN A 145 -3.88 29.74 -20.67
CA ASN A 145 -2.42 29.92 -20.69
C ASN A 145 -1.84 30.50 -19.39
N GLN A 146 -2.57 31.41 -18.74
CA GLN A 146 -2.15 31.95 -17.44
C GLN A 146 -2.15 30.85 -16.38
N VAL A 147 -3.18 30.00 -16.36
CA VAL A 147 -3.26 28.87 -15.43
C VAL A 147 -2.08 27.90 -15.62
N LYS A 148 -1.79 27.50 -16.86
CA LYS A 148 -0.62 26.65 -17.18
C LYS A 148 0.68 27.27 -16.66
N LYS A 149 0.88 28.57 -16.90
CA LYS A 149 2.09 29.30 -16.47
C LYS A 149 2.23 29.34 -14.95
N GLU A 150 1.15 29.57 -14.22
CA GLU A 150 1.19 29.64 -12.75
C GLU A 150 1.39 28.26 -12.12
N LEU A 151 0.72 27.21 -12.63
CA LEU A 151 0.94 25.84 -12.17
C LEU A 151 2.38 25.37 -12.44
N ALA A 152 2.99 25.79 -13.55
CA ALA A 152 4.39 25.47 -13.87
C ALA A 152 5.40 25.97 -12.84
N LYS A 153 5.10 27.03 -12.11
CA LYS A 153 5.98 27.53 -11.04
C LYS A 153 6.08 26.58 -9.86
N LEU A 154 5.12 25.66 -9.72
CA LEU A 154 5.06 24.70 -8.60
C LEU A 154 5.89 23.43 -8.84
N ILE A 155 6.60 23.32 -9.97
CA ILE A 155 7.40 22.12 -10.30
C ILE A 155 8.54 21.85 -9.31
N ASN A 156 8.97 22.87 -8.57
CA ASN A 156 9.99 22.78 -7.52
C ASN A 156 9.42 23.16 -6.14
N HIS A 157 8.11 23.01 -5.94
CA HIS A 157 7.48 23.31 -4.67
C HIS A 157 8.07 22.44 -3.54
N PRO A 158 8.30 22.98 -2.32
CA PRO A 158 8.94 22.23 -1.24
C PRO A 158 8.13 21.03 -0.76
N ASN A 159 6.80 21.10 -0.84
CA ASN A 159 5.93 19.96 -0.55
C ASN A 159 5.95 18.93 -1.69
N GLU A 160 6.29 17.70 -1.35
CA GLU A 160 6.53 16.58 -2.27
C GLU A 160 5.27 16.19 -3.04
N LEU A 161 4.10 16.22 -2.38
CA LEU A 161 2.83 15.88 -3.02
C LEU A 161 2.44 16.91 -4.09
N ILE A 162 2.64 18.20 -3.81
CA ILE A 162 2.41 19.27 -4.79
C ILE A 162 3.37 19.10 -5.97
N LYS A 163 4.65 18.84 -5.70
CA LYS A 163 5.67 18.58 -6.72
C LYS A 163 5.29 17.40 -7.62
N GLU A 164 4.82 16.30 -7.04
CA GLU A 164 4.41 15.10 -7.76
C GLU A 164 3.20 15.33 -8.65
N VAL A 165 2.14 15.95 -8.10
CA VAL A 165 0.91 16.25 -8.85
C VAL A 165 1.23 17.16 -10.03
N ILE A 166 1.97 18.25 -9.80
CA ILE A 166 2.33 19.21 -10.86
C ILE A 166 3.26 18.58 -11.89
N GLY A 167 4.23 17.79 -11.44
CA GLY A 167 5.11 17.04 -12.33
C GLY A 167 4.34 16.13 -13.28
N LYS A 168 3.30 15.43 -12.80
CA LYS A 168 2.42 14.59 -13.61
C LYS A 168 1.59 15.38 -14.61
N GLU A 169 1.06 16.53 -14.21
CA GLU A 169 0.23 17.38 -15.09
C GLU A 169 1.05 18.05 -16.21
N ILE A 170 2.31 18.44 -15.95
CA ILE A 170 3.15 19.15 -16.91
C ILE A 170 3.93 18.20 -17.81
N ASN A 171 4.61 17.22 -17.20
CA ASN A 171 5.51 16.33 -17.93
C ASN A 171 4.78 15.08 -18.47
N GLY A 172 3.49 14.94 -18.15
CA GLY A 172 2.74 13.72 -18.39
C GLY A 172 3.21 12.57 -17.48
N VAL A 173 2.86 11.35 -17.85
CA VAL A 173 3.29 10.15 -17.12
C VAL A 173 4.79 9.92 -17.41
N SER A 174 5.65 10.29 -16.45
CA SER A 174 7.11 10.18 -16.57
C SER A 174 7.66 8.75 -16.48
N TYR A 175 6.84 7.78 -16.06
CA TYR A 175 7.24 6.38 -15.99
C TYR A 175 6.74 5.66 -17.24
N SER A 176 7.65 5.37 -18.18
CA SER A 176 7.41 4.37 -19.21
C SER A 176 7.97 3.03 -18.75
N SER A 177 7.12 2.00 -18.72
CA SER A 177 7.59 0.62 -18.62
C SER A 177 8.59 0.37 -19.77
N LYS A 178 9.68 -0.33 -19.47
CA LYS A 178 10.68 -0.72 -20.47
C LYS A 178 10.22 -1.90 -21.33
N ASN A 179 9.09 -2.52 -21.00
CA ASN A 179 8.62 -3.75 -21.63
C ASN A 179 7.34 -3.52 -22.45
N ASN A 180 7.36 -3.94 -23.72
CA ASN A 180 6.21 -3.87 -24.63
C ASN A 180 5.31 -5.11 -24.58
N GLY A 181 5.67 -6.14 -23.79
CA GLY A 181 4.88 -7.36 -23.63
C GLY A 181 3.60 -7.16 -22.81
N LYS A 182 2.67 -8.12 -22.89
CA LYS A 182 1.45 -8.06 -22.06
C LYS A 182 1.80 -8.20 -20.58
N HIS A 183 1.05 -7.50 -19.73
CA HIS A 183 1.32 -7.46 -18.28
C HIS A 183 1.06 -8.81 -17.60
N ASP A 184 0.19 -9.64 -18.17
CA ASP A 184 -0.16 -10.97 -17.66
C ASP A 184 0.73 -12.11 -18.20
N GLU A 185 1.66 -11.79 -19.11
CA GLU A 185 2.60 -12.74 -19.72
C GLU A 185 3.99 -12.66 -19.05
N PHE A 186 4.73 -13.77 -19.10
CA PHE A 186 6.09 -13.89 -18.59
C PHE A 186 6.88 -14.94 -19.41
N PRO A 187 8.22 -14.93 -19.39
CA PRO A 187 9.02 -15.91 -20.10
C PRO A 187 8.74 -17.34 -19.66
N ILE A 188 8.41 -18.21 -20.63
CA ILE A 188 7.92 -19.57 -20.36
C ILE A 188 8.90 -20.43 -19.57
N TYR A 189 10.21 -20.23 -19.73
CA TYR A 189 11.24 -20.99 -19.03
C TYR A 189 11.29 -20.70 -17.51
N LEU A 190 10.59 -19.67 -17.04
CA LEU A 190 10.44 -19.38 -15.61
C LEU A 190 9.28 -20.16 -14.98
N LYS A 191 8.38 -20.74 -15.79
CA LYS A 191 7.16 -21.40 -15.34
C LYS A 191 7.50 -22.64 -14.50
N ASN A 192 7.17 -22.59 -13.21
CA ASN A 192 7.40 -23.67 -12.24
C ASN A 192 8.85 -24.14 -12.18
N THR A 193 9.79 -23.21 -12.39
CA THR A 193 11.21 -23.50 -12.44
C THR A 193 11.86 -23.25 -11.09
N ILE A 194 12.64 -24.22 -10.63
CA ILE A 194 13.51 -24.15 -9.47
C ILE A 194 14.95 -24.19 -9.95
N VAL A 195 15.71 -23.15 -9.64
CA VAL A 195 17.14 -23.04 -9.98
C VAL A 195 17.97 -23.29 -8.74
N GLN A 196 18.82 -24.31 -8.81
CA GLN A 196 19.91 -24.49 -7.85
C GLN A 196 21.07 -23.57 -8.25
N GLY A 197 21.30 -22.51 -7.49
CA GLY A 197 22.37 -21.56 -7.80
C GLY A 197 22.31 -20.27 -6.96
N ASP A 198 23.24 -19.36 -7.25
CA ASP A 198 23.21 -18.01 -6.69
C ASP A 198 22.07 -17.20 -7.30
N VAL A 199 21.35 -16.46 -6.46
CA VAL A 199 20.16 -15.71 -6.88
C VAL A 199 20.50 -14.52 -7.79
N VAL A 200 21.61 -13.82 -7.55
CA VAL A 200 22.00 -12.66 -8.38
C VAL A 200 22.44 -13.16 -9.75
N GLU A 201 23.19 -14.26 -9.80
CA GLU A 201 23.57 -14.91 -11.05
C GLU A 201 22.34 -15.37 -11.83
N ALA A 202 21.41 -16.09 -11.19
CA ALA A 202 20.18 -16.55 -11.85
C ALA A 202 19.36 -15.38 -12.39
N LEU A 203 19.15 -14.32 -11.59
CA LEU A 203 18.36 -13.16 -12.01
C LEU A 203 19.00 -12.39 -13.17
N SER A 204 20.32 -12.44 -13.36
CA SER A 204 20.98 -11.81 -14.51
C SER A 204 20.49 -12.34 -15.87
N TYR A 205 19.90 -13.55 -15.90
CA TYR A 205 19.30 -14.17 -17.09
C TYR A 205 17.77 -14.04 -17.14
N VAL A 206 17.16 -13.27 -16.24
CA VAL A 206 15.72 -12.99 -16.21
C VAL A 206 15.47 -11.59 -16.77
N PRO A 207 14.66 -11.43 -17.82
CA PRO A 207 14.31 -10.12 -18.37
C PRO A 207 13.62 -9.20 -17.36
N ASP A 208 13.78 -7.90 -17.56
CA ASP A 208 13.04 -6.86 -16.82
C ASP A 208 11.53 -7.15 -16.86
N GLU A 209 10.83 -6.89 -15.75
CA GLU A 209 9.36 -6.97 -15.70
C GLU A 209 8.77 -8.33 -16.11
N SER A 210 9.35 -9.42 -15.59
CA SER A 210 8.91 -10.81 -15.78
C SER A 210 8.07 -11.36 -14.62
N VAL A 211 8.17 -10.78 -13.42
CA VAL A 211 7.58 -11.32 -12.17
C VAL A 211 6.39 -10.48 -11.71
N HIS A 212 5.33 -11.15 -11.24
CA HIS A 212 4.07 -10.51 -10.81
C HIS A 212 3.99 -10.30 -9.30
N LEU A 213 4.63 -11.15 -8.52
CA LEU A 213 4.69 -11.06 -7.06
C LEU A 213 5.99 -11.69 -6.58
N THR A 214 6.75 -10.99 -5.76
CA THR A 214 7.84 -11.59 -4.99
C THR A 214 7.42 -11.68 -3.52
N PHE A 215 7.51 -12.86 -2.92
CA PHE A 215 7.34 -13.03 -1.47
C PHE A 215 8.49 -13.87 -0.93
N THR A 216 9.18 -13.34 0.08
CA THR A 216 10.36 -14.02 0.62
C THR A 216 10.61 -13.69 2.08
N SER A 217 11.49 -14.46 2.70
CA SER A 217 12.11 -14.16 3.98
C SER A 217 13.61 -14.42 3.86
N PRO A 218 14.46 -13.37 3.93
CA PRO A 218 15.89 -13.52 3.71
C PRO A 218 16.54 -14.33 4.84
N PRO A 219 17.71 -14.93 4.58
CA PRO A 219 18.54 -15.50 5.64
C PRO A 219 18.92 -14.40 6.64
N TYR A 220 18.42 -14.46 7.88
CA TYR A 220 18.68 -13.41 8.86
C TYR A 220 20.16 -13.36 9.29
N TYR A 221 20.71 -12.16 9.43
CA TYR A 221 22.12 -11.91 9.79
C TYR A 221 22.60 -12.77 10.97
N ASN A 222 23.48 -13.73 10.68
CA ASN A 222 24.15 -14.61 11.66
C ASN A 222 23.17 -15.26 12.67
N ALA A 223 21.92 -15.47 12.27
CA ALA A 223 20.89 -16.06 13.13
C ALA A 223 20.91 -17.60 13.08
N ARG A 224 21.50 -18.18 12.03
CA ARG A 224 21.60 -19.62 11.77
C ARG A 224 22.98 -19.98 11.22
N ASP A 225 23.35 -21.26 11.35
CA ASP A 225 24.69 -21.75 10.98
C ASP A 225 24.99 -21.67 9.46
N TYR A 226 23.96 -21.54 8.62
CA TYR A 226 24.09 -21.41 7.17
C TYR A 226 24.09 -19.95 6.68
N SER A 227 23.88 -18.97 7.56
CA SER A 227 23.79 -17.55 7.21
C SER A 227 24.95 -16.80 7.86
N ILE A 228 26.16 -16.91 7.28
CA ILE A 228 27.39 -16.33 7.85
C ILE A 228 27.79 -15.11 7.03
N TYR A 229 27.86 -13.95 7.69
CA TYR A 229 28.29 -12.66 7.15
C TYR A 229 29.37 -12.07 8.07
N GLN A 230 30.39 -11.42 7.51
CA GLN A 230 31.47 -10.80 8.29
C GLN A 230 30.97 -9.59 9.07
N SER A 231 30.03 -8.84 8.50
CA SER A 231 29.47 -7.65 9.13
C SER A 231 28.01 -7.44 8.78
N TYR A 232 27.33 -6.62 9.58
CA TYR A 232 25.94 -6.25 9.32
C TYR A 232 25.80 -5.41 8.04
N ASP A 233 26.80 -4.59 7.72
CA ASP A 233 26.82 -3.79 6.50
C ASP A 233 26.97 -4.67 5.26
N GLU A 234 27.80 -5.70 5.32
CA GLU A 234 27.91 -6.71 4.26
C GLU A 234 26.59 -7.46 4.06
N TYR A 235 25.89 -7.80 5.15
CA TYR A 235 24.56 -8.40 5.06
C TYR A 235 23.54 -7.47 4.39
N LEU A 236 23.49 -6.19 4.79
CA LEU A 236 22.62 -5.22 4.14
C LEU A 236 22.99 -5.02 2.66
N LYS A 237 24.29 -5.05 2.34
CA LYS A 237 24.77 -4.95 0.96
C LYS A 237 24.34 -6.14 0.11
N PHE A 238 24.45 -7.35 0.64
CA PHE A 238 23.93 -8.55 0.01
C PHE A 238 22.43 -8.43 -0.29
N LEU A 239 21.62 -7.99 0.69
CA LEU A 239 20.19 -7.76 0.46
C LEU A 239 19.94 -6.66 -0.59
N GLU A 240 20.72 -5.58 -0.56
CA GLU A 240 20.63 -4.50 -1.54
C GLU A 240 20.84 -5.04 -2.97
N ASP A 241 21.88 -5.84 -3.18
CA ASP A 241 22.22 -6.39 -4.50
C ASP A 241 21.14 -7.35 -5.01
N VAL A 242 20.59 -8.22 -4.16
CA VAL A 242 19.47 -9.09 -4.53
C VAL A 242 18.20 -8.28 -4.82
N PHE A 243 17.83 -7.35 -3.95
CA PHE A 243 16.57 -6.61 -4.09
C PHE A 243 16.59 -5.58 -5.22
N LYS A 244 17.77 -5.16 -5.67
CA LYS A 244 17.94 -4.41 -6.92
C LYS A 244 17.50 -5.25 -8.12
N GLU A 245 17.89 -6.52 -8.18
CA GLU A 245 17.45 -7.44 -9.24
C GLU A 245 15.96 -7.80 -9.10
N VAL A 246 15.46 -8.02 -7.88
CA VAL A 246 14.01 -8.21 -7.63
C VAL A 246 13.21 -7.02 -8.17
N HIS A 247 13.66 -5.78 -7.93
CA HIS A 247 13.02 -4.59 -8.45
C HIS A 247 13.04 -4.55 -9.99
N ARG A 248 14.16 -4.92 -10.60
CA ARG A 248 14.30 -4.97 -12.06
C ARG A 248 13.30 -5.96 -12.68
N VAL A 249 13.24 -7.20 -12.17
CA VAL A 249 12.38 -8.25 -12.72
C VAL A 249 10.91 -8.11 -12.34
N THR A 250 10.56 -7.37 -11.29
CA THR A 250 9.15 -7.15 -10.92
C THR A 250 8.49 -6.23 -11.95
N LYS A 251 7.26 -6.55 -12.38
CA LYS A 251 6.49 -5.71 -13.31
C LYS A 251 6.08 -4.36 -12.69
N GLU A 252 5.88 -3.34 -13.52
CA GLU A 252 5.37 -2.04 -13.08
C GLU A 252 4.08 -2.21 -12.26
N GLY A 253 4.00 -1.53 -11.10
CA GLY A 253 2.81 -1.56 -10.25
C GLY A 253 2.55 -2.90 -9.54
N ARG A 254 3.45 -3.87 -9.65
CA ARG A 254 3.37 -5.18 -8.97
C ARG A 254 4.14 -5.19 -7.66
N PHE A 255 3.93 -6.25 -6.88
CA PHE A 255 4.23 -6.26 -5.45
C PHE A 255 5.48 -7.07 -5.09
N PHE A 256 6.17 -6.58 -4.08
CA PHE A 256 7.21 -7.28 -3.35
C PHE A 256 6.86 -7.27 -1.86
N VAL A 257 6.71 -8.45 -1.26
CA VAL A 257 6.41 -8.62 0.15
C VAL A 257 7.63 -9.25 0.83
N LEU A 258 8.16 -8.55 1.83
CA LEU A 258 9.36 -8.97 2.55
C LEU A 258 8.99 -9.34 3.99
N ASN A 259 9.09 -10.63 4.35
CA ASN A 259 8.98 -11.06 5.74
C ASN A 259 10.33 -10.92 6.44
N THR A 260 10.40 -10.06 7.45
CA THR A 260 11.61 -9.80 8.22
C THR A 260 11.29 -9.44 9.67
N SER A 261 12.29 -9.53 10.55
CA SER A 261 12.14 -9.11 11.95
C SER A 261 13.46 -8.63 12.54
N PRO A 262 13.42 -7.81 13.61
CA PRO A 262 14.63 -7.45 14.33
C PRO A 262 15.24 -8.66 15.03
N ILE A 263 16.52 -8.92 14.80
CA ILE A 263 17.25 -10.02 15.41
C ILE A 263 17.99 -9.60 16.68
N ILE A 264 18.20 -10.54 17.59
CA ILE A 264 18.93 -10.30 18.84
C ILE A 264 20.22 -11.09 18.81
N ILE A 265 21.34 -10.40 18.97
CA ILE A 265 22.65 -11.01 19.15
C ILE A 265 22.94 -11.09 20.65
N PRO A 266 23.21 -12.31 21.18
CA PRO A 266 23.54 -12.47 22.59
C PRO A 266 24.84 -11.73 22.91
N ARG A 267 24.97 -11.28 24.16
CA ARG A 267 26.24 -10.73 24.65
C ARG A 267 27.32 -11.82 24.67
N ILE A 268 28.56 -11.44 24.40
CA ILE A 268 29.71 -12.35 24.47
C ILE A 268 30.04 -12.71 25.92
N SER A 269 29.97 -11.74 26.84
CA SER A 269 30.23 -11.95 28.27
C SER A 269 29.44 -10.98 29.14
N ARG A 270 29.54 -11.10 30.47
CA ARG A 270 28.88 -10.21 31.45
C ARG A 270 29.30 -8.74 31.32
N ALA A 271 30.49 -8.47 30.79
CA ALA A 271 31.00 -7.13 30.54
C ALA A 271 30.38 -6.47 29.28
N HIS A 272 29.67 -7.24 28.46
CA HIS A 272 29.10 -6.76 27.20
C HIS A 272 27.57 -6.72 27.26
N SER A 273 26.96 -5.82 26.49
CA SER A 273 25.52 -5.78 26.29
C SER A 273 25.11 -6.64 25.10
N SER A 274 23.88 -7.15 25.12
CA SER A 274 23.26 -7.76 23.93
C SER A 274 22.85 -6.66 22.95
N LYS A 275 22.98 -6.90 21.65
CA LYS A 275 22.54 -5.96 20.60
C LYS A 275 21.30 -6.48 19.89
N ARG A 276 20.43 -5.57 19.45
CA ARG A 276 19.29 -5.90 18.58
C ARG A 276 19.47 -5.18 17.25
N TYR A 277 19.55 -5.91 16.15
CA TYR A 277 19.68 -5.31 14.82
C TYR A 277 18.28 -5.11 14.23
N PRO A 278 17.91 -3.86 13.86
CA PRO A 278 16.59 -3.52 13.39
C PRO A 278 16.44 -3.71 11.86
N ILE A 279 16.68 -4.93 11.37
CA ILE A 279 16.68 -5.27 9.92
C ILE A 279 15.55 -4.62 9.11
N PRO A 280 14.25 -4.68 9.53
CA PRO A 280 13.16 -4.10 8.74
C PRO A 280 13.31 -2.59 8.54
N TYR A 281 13.88 -1.90 9.52
CA TYR A 281 14.04 -0.44 9.53
C TYR A 281 15.27 -0.01 8.73
N ASP A 282 16.35 -0.79 8.78
CA ASP A 282 17.59 -0.50 8.07
C ASP A 282 17.46 -0.76 6.56
N ILE A 283 16.68 -1.79 6.16
CA ILE A 283 16.47 -2.13 4.74
C ILE A 283 15.43 -1.23 4.06
N HIS A 284 14.48 -0.68 4.81
CA HIS A 284 13.42 0.19 4.30
C HIS A 284 13.93 1.37 3.44
N PRO A 285 14.82 2.25 3.93
CA PRO A 285 15.29 3.40 3.14
C PRO A 285 16.03 2.98 1.88
N ILE A 286 16.71 1.83 1.89
CA ILE A 286 17.39 1.26 0.73
C ILE A 286 16.35 0.90 -0.34
N LEU A 287 15.27 0.22 0.04
CA LEU A 287 14.18 -0.14 -0.88
C LEU A 287 13.46 1.09 -1.45
N ILE A 288 13.18 2.11 -0.64
CA ILE A 288 12.56 3.36 -1.13
C ILE A 288 13.46 4.04 -2.17
N LYS A 289 14.77 4.12 -1.91
CA LYS A 289 15.75 4.71 -2.83
C LYS A 289 15.84 3.95 -4.17
N MET A 290 15.62 2.63 -4.17
CA MET A 290 15.59 1.81 -5.39
C MET A 290 14.39 2.08 -6.30
N GLY A 291 13.32 2.69 -5.78
CA GLY A 291 12.08 2.90 -6.51
C GLY A 291 10.90 2.03 -6.05
N TRP A 292 11.00 1.40 -4.88
CA TRP A 292 9.84 0.80 -4.23
C TRP A 292 8.98 1.86 -3.54
N GLU A 293 7.66 1.69 -3.61
CA GLU A 293 6.69 2.42 -2.80
C GLU A 293 6.26 1.53 -1.65
N PHE A 294 6.34 2.04 -0.42
CA PHE A 294 5.81 1.34 0.74
C PHE A 294 4.29 1.47 0.78
N ILE A 295 3.59 0.34 0.86
CA ILE A 295 2.13 0.27 0.81
C ILE A 295 1.55 -0.03 2.19
N ASP A 296 2.11 -1.01 2.90
CA ASP A 296 1.58 -1.46 4.19
C ASP A 296 2.63 -2.25 5.00
N ASP A 297 2.44 -2.31 6.31
CA ASP A 297 3.14 -3.22 7.22
C ASP A 297 2.15 -4.20 7.86
N ILE A 298 2.25 -5.45 7.44
CA ILE A 298 1.47 -6.53 8.04
C ILE A 298 2.26 -7.11 9.22
N VAL A 299 1.64 -7.14 10.39
CA VAL A 299 2.20 -7.70 11.63
C VAL A 299 1.77 -9.16 11.73
N TRP A 300 2.70 -10.08 11.49
CA TRP A 300 2.48 -11.50 11.74
C TRP A 300 2.71 -11.81 13.21
N VAL A 301 1.62 -12.07 13.94
CA VAL A 301 1.63 -12.44 15.36
C VAL A 301 1.61 -13.96 15.52
N LYS A 302 2.63 -14.46 16.22
CA LYS A 302 2.78 -15.86 16.61
C LYS A 302 2.22 -16.08 18.02
N PRO A 303 1.77 -17.30 18.35
CA PRO A 303 1.49 -17.66 19.73
C PRO A 303 2.70 -17.44 20.64
N GLU A 304 2.49 -16.92 21.84
CA GLU A 304 3.58 -16.62 22.79
C GLU A 304 4.37 -17.88 23.17
N ALA A 305 3.71 -19.04 23.25
CA ALA A 305 4.34 -20.32 23.52
C ALA A 305 5.39 -20.73 22.47
N SER A 306 5.37 -20.13 21.28
CA SER A 306 6.28 -20.45 20.17
C SER A 306 7.57 -19.61 20.16
N VAL A 307 7.79 -18.71 21.14
CA VAL A 307 8.96 -17.84 21.17
C VAL A 307 9.79 -18.01 22.44
N LYS A 308 11.06 -17.60 22.38
CA LYS A 308 11.97 -17.68 23.53
C LYS A 308 11.49 -16.75 24.65
N ASN A 309 11.39 -17.28 25.88
CA ASN A 309 11.06 -16.49 27.06
C ASN A 309 12.24 -15.56 27.43
N ARG A 310 12.02 -14.26 27.32
CA ARG A 310 12.98 -13.18 27.65
C ARG A 310 12.60 -12.42 28.91
N ASN A 311 11.40 -12.65 29.42
CA ASN A 311 10.81 -11.89 30.52
C ASN A 311 11.02 -12.58 31.89
N ALA A 312 11.64 -13.77 31.93
CA ALA A 312 11.82 -14.56 33.15
C ALA A 312 12.52 -13.81 34.30
N GLY A 313 13.58 -13.03 34.00
CA GLY A 313 14.26 -12.24 35.03
C GLY A 313 13.36 -11.15 35.61
N PHE A 314 12.66 -10.42 34.74
CA PHE A 314 11.74 -9.36 35.16
C PHE A 314 10.54 -9.90 35.95
N LEU A 315 10.06 -11.10 35.62
CA LEU A 315 9.05 -11.82 36.41
C LEU A 315 9.47 -11.98 37.87
N GLN A 316 10.75 -12.24 38.14
CA GLN A 316 11.29 -12.43 39.48
C GLN A 316 11.52 -11.11 40.21
N HIS A 317 12.23 -10.17 39.59
CA HIS A 317 12.75 -9.00 40.32
C HIS A 317 11.89 -7.73 40.19
N ARG A 318 11.06 -7.60 39.14
CA ARG A 318 10.23 -6.41 38.83
C ARG A 318 10.92 -5.04 38.77
N LYS A 319 12.25 -4.99 38.90
CA LYS A 319 13.08 -3.79 38.80
C LYS A 319 12.88 -3.03 37.47
N PRO A 320 12.70 -1.69 37.51
CA PRO A 320 12.76 -0.83 36.34
C PRO A 320 14.03 -1.06 35.51
N LEU A 321 14.00 -0.75 34.20
CA LEU A 321 15.05 -1.02 33.21
C LEU A 321 15.30 -2.51 32.87
N GLY A 322 14.71 -3.43 33.63
CA GLY A 322 14.83 -4.88 33.39
C GLY A 322 13.76 -5.49 32.49
N TYR A 323 12.73 -4.73 32.09
CA TYR A 323 11.61 -5.23 31.28
C TYR A 323 12.06 -5.59 29.87
N LYS A 324 11.88 -6.87 29.47
CA LYS A 324 12.24 -7.39 28.15
C LYS A 324 11.13 -8.32 27.64
N PRO A 325 10.17 -7.81 26.85
CA PRO A 325 9.05 -8.62 26.39
C PRO A 325 9.48 -9.73 25.42
N ASN A 326 8.69 -10.79 25.39
CA ASN A 326 8.79 -11.85 24.39
C ASN A 326 8.44 -11.25 23.01
N ALA A 327 9.31 -11.48 22.01
CA ALA A 327 9.09 -10.95 20.67
C ALA A 327 8.23 -11.94 19.87
N ILE A 328 6.92 -11.73 19.85
CA ILE A 328 5.93 -12.62 19.22
C ILE A 328 5.57 -12.23 17.78
N SER A 329 6.16 -11.15 17.25
CA SER A 329 5.78 -10.59 15.95
C SER A 329 6.93 -10.57 14.94
N GLU A 330 6.59 -10.84 13.68
CA GLU A 330 7.40 -10.52 12.50
C GLU A 330 6.66 -9.51 11.61
N MET A 331 7.38 -8.84 10.71
CA MET A 331 6.83 -7.82 9.82
C MET A 331 6.89 -8.29 8.38
N LEU A 332 5.73 -8.30 7.73
CA LEU A 332 5.59 -8.43 6.30
C LEU A 332 5.49 -7.02 5.73
N MET A 333 6.61 -6.53 5.20
CA MET A 333 6.68 -5.21 4.58
C MET A 333 6.18 -5.31 3.14
N VAL A 334 5.07 -4.62 2.84
CA VAL A 334 4.42 -4.66 1.52
C VAL A 334 4.89 -3.48 0.69
N TYR A 335 5.60 -3.79 -0.39
CA TYR A 335 6.08 -2.82 -1.35
C TYR A 335 5.41 -3.01 -2.71
N ARG A 336 5.31 -1.91 -3.47
CA ARG A 336 4.89 -1.90 -4.86
C ARG A 336 5.96 -1.24 -5.70
N LYS A 337 6.28 -1.81 -6.87
CA LYS A 337 7.17 -1.16 -7.83
C LYS A 337 6.49 0.12 -8.31
N LYS A 338 7.17 1.25 -8.19
CA LYS A 338 6.60 2.58 -8.44
C LYS A 338 5.86 2.65 -9.78
N THR A 339 4.69 3.28 -9.77
CA THR A 339 3.88 3.54 -10.96
C THR A 339 3.02 4.79 -10.77
N ASN A 340 2.79 5.53 -11.85
CA ASN A 340 1.87 6.67 -11.86
C ASN A 340 0.44 6.27 -12.23
N LYS A 341 0.21 4.97 -12.48
CA LYS A 341 -1.06 4.39 -12.94
C LYS A 341 -1.88 3.92 -11.74
N LEU A 342 -3.20 3.98 -11.88
CA LEU A 342 -4.13 3.50 -10.86
C LEU A 342 -4.10 1.98 -10.80
N ILE A 343 -4.52 1.40 -9.66
CA ILE A 343 -4.60 -0.05 -9.50
C ILE A 343 -5.53 -0.69 -10.55
N ASP A 344 -6.59 0.01 -10.95
CA ASP A 344 -7.53 -0.45 -11.98
C ASP A 344 -6.84 -0.69 -13.33
N TRP A 345 -5.78 0.06 -13.64
CA TRP A 345 -4.99 -0.17 -14.86
C TRP A 345 -4.36 -1.57 -14.84
N ASN A 346 -3.78 -2.00 -13.70
CA ASN A 346 -3.23 -3.35 -13.54
C ASN A 346 -4.33 -4.40 -13.72
N ILE A 347 -5.50 -4.19 -13.11
CA ILE A 347 -6.61 -5.17 -13.14
C ILE A 347 -7.16 -5.30 -14.57
N GLN A 348 -7.27 -4.21 -15.31
CA GLN A 348 -7.75 -4.17 -16.69
C GLN A 348 -6.80 -4.86 -17.69
N GLN A 349 -5.57 -5.22 -17.27
CA GLN A 349 -4.66 -6.01 -18.10
C GLN A 349 -5.06 -7.50 -18.17
N TYR A 350 -5.99 -7.94 -17.33
CA TYR A 350 -6.43 -9.34 -17.26
C TYR A 350 -7.78 -9.54 -17.93
N ASP A 351 -7.98 -10.71 -18.54
CA ASP A 351 -9.30 -11.11 -19.00
C ASP A 351 -10.27 -11.25 -17.80
N TRP A 352 -11.55 -10.97 -18.06
CA TRP A 352 -12.56 -10.96 -17.00
C TRP A 352 -12.74 -12.33 -16.32
N GLY A 353 -12.50 -13.43 -17.05
CA GLY A 353 -12.55 -14.78 -16.52
C GLY A 353 -11.47 -15.01 -15.45
N LYS A 354 -10.22 -14.62 -15.73
CA LYS A 354 -9.12 -14.67 -14.77
C LYS A 354 -9.37 -13.76 -13.56
N VAL A 355 -9.89 -12.55 -13.77
CA VAL A 355 -10.28 -11.65 -12.66
C VAL A 355 -11.33 -12.32 -11.76
N LYS A 356 -12.38 -12.91 -12.35
CA LYS A 356 -13.44 -13.62 -11.61
C LYS A 356 -12.88 -14.81 -10.81
N ARG A 357 -12.01 -15.63 -11.41
CA ARG A 357 -11.38 -16.78 -10.75
C ARG A 357 -10.40 -16.39 -9.63
N SER A 358 -9.90 -15.16 -9.66
CA SER A 358 -8.93 -14.67 -8.67
C SER A 358 -9.58 -13.99 -7.46
N LYS A 359 -10.91 -13.80 -7.46
CA LYS A 359 -11.62 -13.18 -6.34
C LYS A 359 -11.44 -13.99 -5.05
N VAL A 360 -11.15 -13.29 -3.96
CA VAL A 360 -11.20 -13.86 -2.61
C VAL A 360 -12.64 -13.82 -2.12
N LEU A 361 -13.32 -14.96 -2.14
CA LEU A 361 -14.73 -15.09 -1.74
C LEU A 361 -14.91 -15.53 -0.29
N ASP A 362 -13.89 -16.17 0.28
CA ASP A 362 -13.88 -16.62 1.67
C ASP A 362 -13.73 -15.44 2.64
N LYS A 363 -13.82 -15.75 3.95
CA LYS A 363 -13.44 -14.77 4.99
C LYS A 363 -12.01 -14.29 4.74
N TYR A 364 -11.82 -12.98 4.89
CA TYR A 364 -10.54 -12.32 4.70
C TYR A 364 -10.20 -11.48 5.92
N GLU A 365 -8.91 -11.12 6.04
CA GLU A 365 -8.42 -10.29 7.13
C GLU A 365 -8.74 -8.83 6.85
N THR A 366 -9.42 -8.17 7.78
CA THR A 366 -9.78 -6.76 7.68
C THR A 366 -8.76 -5.84 8.36
N THR A 367 -7.73 -6.40 9.00
CA THR A 367 -6.67 -5.66 9.69
C THR A 367 -5.30 -6.09 9.15
N ASN A 368 -4.29 -5.26 9.40
CA ASN A 368 -2.90 -5.58 9.11
C ASN A 368 -2.27 -6.51 10.16
N VAL A 369 -3.03 -7.08 11.11
CA VAL A 369 -2.50 -7.97 12.15
C VAL A 369 -2.96 -9.40 11.88
N TRP A 370 -2.02 -10.28 11.56
CA TRP A 370 -2.30 -11.66 11.18
C TRP A 370 -1.85 -12.63 12.25
N HIS A 371 -2.80 -13.37 12.83
CA HIS A 371 -2.52 -14.40 13.82
C HIS A 371 -2.31 -15.74 13.13
N ILE A 372 -1.05 -16.16 12.98
CA ILE A 372 -0.69 -17.41 12.30
C ILE A 372 0.33 -18.16 13.14
N SER A 373 0.08 -19.44 13.40
CA SER A 373 1.04 -20.28 14.13
C SER A 373 2.25 -20.60 13.25
N PRO A 374 3.48 -20.55 13.80
CA PRO A 374 4.67 -20.94 13.05
C PRO A 374 4.64 -22.43 12.72
N THR A 375 5.38 -22.84 11.69
CA THR A 375 5.58 -24.25 11.35
C THR A 375 7.02 -24.68 11.65
N PHE A 376 7.24 -25.98 11.77
CA PHE A 376 8.56 -26.56 12.02
C PHE A 376 8.88 -27.58 10.92
N ASP A 377 10.11 -27.52 10.38
CA ASP A 377 10.65 -28.54 9.49
C ASP A 377 12.00 -29.03 10.06
N ARG A 378 12.21 -30.35 10.00
CA ARG A 378 13.41 -30.99 10.56
C ARG A 378 14.69 -30.65 9.81
N ILE A 379 14.58 -30.33 8.52
CA ILE A 379 15.68 -30.09 7.59
C ILE A 379 15.89 -28.57 7.42
N HIS A 380 14.82 -27.78 7.33
CA HIS A 380 14.88 -26.33 7.24
C HIS A 380 14.34 -25.65 8.52
N SER A 381 15.25 -25.11 9.33
CA SER A 381 14.89 -24.56 10.65
C SER A 381 14.10 -23.23 10.64
N ALA A 382 13.95 -22.60 9.48
CA ALA A 382 13.33 -21.27 9.33
C ALA A 382 12.26 -21.23 8.23
N VAL A 383 11.35 -22.20 8.18
CA VAL A 383 10.25 -22.23 7.20
C VAL A 383 9.11 -21.32 7.65
N PHE A 384 8.64 -20.42 6.78
CA PHE A 384 7.38 -19.71 7.03
C PHE A 384 6.16 -20.62 6.79
N PRO A 385 5.06 -20.47 7.55
CA PRO A 385 3.87 -21.30 7.39
C PRO A 385 3.25 -21.21 6.00
N ILE A 386 2.71 -22.32 5.48
CA ILE A 386 2.00 -22.35 4.20
C ILE A 386 0.82 -21.37 4.17
N GLU A 387 0.13 -21.19 5.30
CA GLU A 387 -0.98 -20.24 5.43
C GLU A 387 -0.54 -18.79 5.22
N LEU A 388 0.68 -18.43 5.65
CA LEU A 388 1.23 -17.10 5.42
C LEU A 388 1.43 -16.87 3.91
N CYS A 389 2.01 -17.85 3.19
CA CYS A 389 2.15 -17.80 1.74
C CYS A 389 0.80 -17.72 1.04
N ASN A 390 -0.15 -18.57 1.44
CA ASN A 390 -1.47 -18.61 0.82
C ASN A 390 -2.14 -17.23 0.86
N ARG A 391 -2.06 -16.56 1.99
CA ARG A 391 -2.65 -15.24 2.20
C ARG A 391 -1.99 -14.18 1.32
N VAL A 392 -0.66 -14.14 1.29
CA VAL A 392 0.10 -13.20 0.44
C VAL A 392 -0.20 -13.45 -1.04
N ILE A 393 -0.18 -14.70 -1.51
CA ILE A 393 -0.47 -15.05 -2.91
C ILE A 393 -1.90 -14.65 -3.29
N LYS A 394 -2.89 -14.93 -2.43
CA LYS A 394 -4.31 -14.59 -2.67
C LYS A 394 -4.54 -13.08 -2.78
N TYR A 395 -3.88 -12.28 -1.94
CA TYR A 395 -4.13 -10.83 -1.89
C TYR A 395 -3.33 -10.03 -2.92
N TYR A 396 -2.16 -10.52 -3.34
CA TYR A 396 -1.23 -9.73 -4.17
C TYR A 396 -0.94 -10.33 -5.56
N SER A 397 -1.62 -11.40 -5.97
CA SER A 397 -1.52 -11.95 -7.34
C SER A 397 -2.85 -12.49 -7.87
N PHE A 398 -2.97 -12.59 -9.20
CA PHE A 398 -4.04 -13.25 -9.93
C PHE A 398 -3.69 -14.71 -10.20
N VAL A 399 -4.71 -15.53 -10.50
CA VAL A 399 -4.54 -16.90 -11.00
C VAL A 399 -3.65 -16.85 -12.25
N ASP A 400 -2.78 -17.85 -12.39
CA ASP A 400 -1.77 -17.99 -13.46
C ASP A 400 -0.68 -16.90 -13.49
N ASP A 401 -0.60 -16.03 -12.48
CA ASP A 401 0.56 -15.16 -12.29
C ASP A 401 1.81 -15.96 -11.91
N LEU A 402 2.99 -15.44 -12.25
CA LEU A 402 4.29 -15.92 -11.79
C LEU A 402 4.68 -15.27 -10.45
N VAL A 403 4.77 -16.10 -9.40
CA VAL A 403 5.28 -15.70 -8.07
C VAL A 403 6.74 -16.10 -7.89
N PHE A 404 7.53 -15.31 -7.17
CA PHE A 404 8.97 -15.50 -7.02
C PHE A 404 9.42 -15.55 -5.55
N ASP A 405 10.32 -16.47 -5.24
CA ASP A 405 11.09 -16.49 -3.98
C ASP A 405 12.61 -16.53 -4.29
N PRO A 406 13.36 -15.44 -4.03
CA PRO A 406 14.83 -15.43 -4.14
C PRO A 406 15.54 -16.34 -3.13
N PHE A 407 14.88 -16.70 -2.02
CA PHE A 407 15.45 -17.47 -0.91
C PHE A 407 14.53 -18.65 -0.56
N ALA A 408 14.32 -19.53 -1.55
CA ALA A 408 13.19 -20.46 -1.54
C ALA A 408 13.22 -21.48 -0.39
N GLY A 409 14.38 -21.80 0.20
CA GLY A 409 14.48 -22.69 1.35
C GLY A 409 13.84 -24.04 1.05
N SER A 410 12.82 -24.46 1.82
CA SER A 410 12.08 -25.70 1.55
C SER A 410 11.06 -25.62 0.40
N GLY A 411 10.93 -24.49 -0.31
CA GLY A 411 10.02 -24.32 -1.44
C GLY A 411 8.56 -24.06 -1.03
N THR A 412 8.33 -23.52 0.16
CA THR A 412 6.96 -23.32 0.69
C THR A 412 6.13 -22.37 -0.17
N LEU A 413 6.74 -21.34 -0.75
CA LEU A 413 6.05 -20.45 -1.71
C LEU A 413 5.57 -21.23 -2.94
N GLY A 414 6.42 -22.08 -3.53
CA GLY A 414 6.05 -22.89 -4.70
C GLY A 414 4.89 -23.84 -4.41
N MET A 415 4.90 -24.48 -3.23
CA MET A 415 3.78 -25.32 -2.78
C MET A 415 2.45 -24.55 -2.68
N ALA A 416 2.49 -23.32 -2.13
CA ALA A 416 1.31 -22.46 -2.02
C ALA A 416 0.86 -21.95 -3.40
N ALA A 417 1.81 -21.65 -4.30
CA ALA A 417 1.51 -21.23 -5.65
C ALA A 417 0.72 -22.31 -6.41
N VAL A 418 1.19 -23.56 -6.36
CA VAL A 418 0.51 -24.70 -7.01
C VAL A 418 -0.92 -24.87 -6.48
N SER A 419 -1.10 -24.88 -5.15
CA SER A 419 -2.43 -25.07 -4.55
C SER A 419 -3.41 -23.93 -4.85
N LEU A 420 -2.90 -22.74 -5.16
CA LEU A 420 -3.68 -21.55 -5.50
C LEU A 420 -3.72 -21.28 -7.00
N ASN A 421 -3.31 -22.22 -7.84
CA ASN A 421 -3.31 -22.05 -9.30
C ASN A 421 -2.44 -20.87 -9.80
N ARG A 422 -1.30 -20.60 -9.16
CA ARG A 422 -0.24 -19.70 -9.66
C ARG A 422 0.93 -20.52 -10.19
N TYR A 423 1.78 -19.88 -11.00
CA TYR A 423 3.08 -20.42 -11.37
C TYR A 423 4.14 -19.86 -10.43
N PHE A 424 5.25 -20.56 -10.27
CA PHE A 424 6.35 -20.09 -9.43
C PHE A 424 7.68 -20.08 -10.17
N PHE A 425 8.58 -19.22 -9.72
CA PHE A 425 10.01 -19.26 -9.99
C PHE A 425 10.72 -19.25 -8.64
N LEU A 426 11.71 -20.12 -8.42
CA LEU A 426 12.38 -20.27 -7.14
C LEU A 426 13.89 -20.35 -7.34
N THR A 427 14.66 -19.69 -6.48
CA THR A 427 16.12 -19.86 -6.41
C THR A 427 16.53 -20.34 -5.03
N GLU A 428 17.43 -21.31 -4.98
CA GLU A 428 18.01 -21.82 -3.74
C GLU A 428 19.43 -22.31 -3.99
N LYS A 429 20.37 -21.93 -3.10
CA LYS A 429 21.79 -22.23 -3.25
C LYS A 429 22.14 -23.61 -2.69
N GLU A 430 21.50 -24.00 -1.60
CA GLU A 430 21.86 -25.19 -0.82
C GLU A 430 21.24 -26.48 -1.41
N PRO A 431 22.06 -27.45 -1.86
CA PRO A 431 21.55 -28.68 -2.51
C PRO A 431 20.60 -29.52 -1.64
N LYS A 432 20.79 -29.47 -0.31
CA LYS A 432 19.92 -30.19 0.66
C LYS A 432 18.48 -29.68 0.61
N TYR A 433 18.29 -28.39 0.39
CA TYR A 433 16.97 -27.77 0.32
C TYR A 433 16.30 -28.04 -1.03
N ILE A 434 17.07 -28.04 -2.13
CA ILE A 434 16.60 -28.52 -3.44
C ILE A 434 16.11 -29.97 -3.36
N SER A 435 16.87 -30.84 -2.68
CA SER A 435 16.49 -32.25 -2.51
C SER A 435 15.17 -32.39 -1.73
N ARG A 436 15.00 -31.60 -0.66
CA ARG A 436 13.74 -31.52 0.10
C ARG A 436 12.57 -31.07 -0.78
N MET A 437 12.75 -30.06 -1.62
CA MET A 437 11.72 -29.58 -2.54
C MET A 437 11.30 -30.67 -3.53
N LYS A 438 12.25 -31.44 -4.07
CA LYS A 438 11.96 -32.57 -4.98
C LYS A 438 11.03 -33.58 -4.30
N GLU A 439 11.33 -33.98 -3.06
CA GLU A 439 10.50 -34.92 -2.32
C GLU A 439 9.07 -34.41 -2.10
N ASP A 440 8.89 -33.14 -1.71
CA ASP A 440 7.57 -32.58 -1.40
C ASP A 440 6.72 -32.27 -2.64
N LEU A 441 7.33 -31.71 -3.68
CA LEU A 441 6.62 -31.32 -4.90
C LEU A 441 6.30 -32.53 -5.78
N ILE A 442 7.14 -33.57 -5.81
CA ILE A 442 6.83 -34.82 -6.52
C ILE A 442 5.64 -35.51 -5.85
N LYS A 443 5.66 -35.69 -4.51
CA LYS A 443 4.57 -36.32 -3.76
C LYS A 443 3.22 -35.62 -3.95
N LYS A 444 3.20 -34.29 -4.06
CA LYS A 444 1.95 -33.53 -4.27
C LYS A 444 1.48 -33.53 -5.72
N ASN A 445 2.38 -33.48 -6.70
CA ASN A 445 1.99 -33.55 -8.11
C ASN A 445 1.29 -34.88 -8.42
N ASP A 446 1.74 -35.98 -7.81
CA ASP A 446 1.08 -37.28 -7.89
C ASP A 446 -0.33 -37.28 -7.26
N LEU A 447 -0.56 -36.49 -6.21
CA LEU A 447 -1.87 -36.37 -5.55
C LEU A 447 -2.89 -35.53 -6.31
N PHE A 448 -2.44 -34.52 -7.08
CA PHE A 448 -3.32 -33.54 -7.74
C PHE A 448 -3.45 -33.74 -9.27
N ASN A 449 -2.78 -34.75 -9.84
CA ASN A 449 -2.93 -35.20 -11.24
C ASN A 449 -2.84 -34.07 -12.29
N SER A 450 -2.05 -33.03 -12.01
CA SER A 450 -1.96 -31.81 -12.82
C SER A 450 -0.79 -31.88 -13.81
N LYS A 451 -0.97 -32.59 -14.93
CA LYS A 451 0.05 -32.70 -16.00
C LYS A 451 0.60 -31.33 -16.47
N ASP A 452 -0.20 -30.26 -16.39
CA ASP A 452 0.17 -28.91 -16.84
C ASP A 452 1.01 -28.07 -15.84
N ARG A 453 1.29 -28.61 -14.63
CA ARG A 453 2.00 -27.89 -13.57
C ARG A 453 3.22 -28.63 -13.01
N GLN A 454 3.88 -29.44 -13.84
CA GLN A 454 5.13 -30.12 -13.46
C GLN A 454 6.22 -29.11 -13.08
N SER A 455 6.96 -29.43 -12.02
CA SER A 455 8.09 -28.63 -11.53
C SER A 455 9.36 -28.95 -12.33
N ASN A 456 10.07 -27.92 -12.79
CA ASN A 456 11.35 -28.07 -13.49
C ASN A 456 12.51 -27.75 -12.56
N PHE A 457 13.35 -28.73 -12.26
CA PHE A 457 14.54 -28.55 -11.40
C PHE A 457 15.79 -28.47 -12.27
N VAL A 458 16.49 -27.36 -12.22
CA VAL A 458 17.70 -27.12 -13.02
C VAL A 458 18.82 -26.58 -12.15
N ASP A 459 20.06 -26.88 -12.53
CA ASP A 459 21.21 -26.12 -12.05
C ASP A 459 21.35 -24.81 -12.85
N ILE A 460 22.30 -23.96 -12.45
CA ILE A 460 22.51 -22.66 -13.11
C ILE A 460 22.87 -22.81 -14.59
N ASN A 461 23.66 -23.82 -14.98
CA ASN A 461 24.09 -24.02 -16.37
C ASN A 461 22.92 -24.39 -17.27
N ASN A 462 22.06 -25.32 -16.82
CA ASN A 462 20.86 -25.71 -17.54
C ASN A 462 19.84 -24.58 -17.57
N PHE A 463 19.72 -23.78 -16.51
CA PHE A 463 18.89 -22.58 -16.52
C PHE A 463 19.35 -21.59 -17.60
N ILE A 464 20.66 -21.35 -17.71
CA ILE A 464 21.23 -20.50 -18.77
C ILE A 464 20.91 -21.06 -20.16
N ALA A 465 20.96 -22.38 -20.35
CA ALA A 465 20.61 -23.01 -21.62
C ALA A 465 19.13 -22.80 -21.98
N LEU A 466 18.21 -22.95 -21.01
CA LEU A 466 16.78 -22.68 -21.20
C LEU A 466 16.50 -21.24 -21.65
N THR A 467 17.24 -20.26 -21.10
CA THR A 467 17.07 -18.85 -21.50
C THR A 467 17.42 -18.58 -22.97
N LYS A 468 18.24 -19.45 -23.57
CA LYS A 468 18.67 -19.38 -24.98
C LYS A 468 17.79 -20.23 -25.91
N GLY A 469 16.72 -20.83 -25.40
CA GLY A 469 15.88 -21.77 -26.16
C GLY A 469 16.59 -23.07 -26.55
N LYS A 470 17.67 -23.42 -25.83
CA LYS A 470 18.41 -24.67 -26.02
C LYS A 470 18.03 -25.61 -24.89
N ILE A 471 17.05 -26.49 -25.11
CA ILE A 471 16.77 -27.80 -24.47
C ILE A 471 15.36 -28.23 -24.87
#